data_AF-A0A813V4T9-F1
#
_entry.id   AF-A0A813V4T9-F1
#
_cell.length_a   1.000
_cell.length_b   1.000
_cell.length_c   1.000
_cell.angle_alpha   90.00
_cell.angle_beta   90.00
_cell.angle_gamma   90.00
#
_symmetry.space_group_name_H-M   'P 1'
#
loop_
_entity.id
_entity.type
_entity.pdbx_description
1 polymer ?
#
loop_
_entity_poly.entity_id
_entity_poly.type
_entity_poly.pdbx_seq_one_letter_code
_entity_poly.pdbx_strand_id
1 'polypeptide(L)'
;MNISTSKIKDILDEFGVGVYSECADLLRQILISSDQARSQLIHGILTNSHFNHNNQSQSLLALHQWLLHRTPEQLTEDIIVGVACSQDELGTSDYTQILLTTNNSTNEYLIPPLPNLLFMRDGFSIIDNHVFIWQMNKPTRINEPLLLHIIFQYHPHLSNCGLEIIEWQKNIDENDKEIPTIEGGDVAYLGDGILLIGCSERTNRTGIEALTRAGLFHQVIVIMIPPERCYMHLDTILSSVGKHAFTLHGPLAETMQIYTVENQYSHQKTCLKPKWISHGCNVRQTLRKLLNNPDLIFYDAKDEQTSIDEQRQCRHNVVVIDDCHVVTYAGSDADKGIVTCMTHNNMCRVGLIPFEGLLEGGGGVHCMTNAVRRRPK
;
A
#
# COMPACT_ATOMS: atom_id res chain seq x y z
N MET A 1 -20.62 -7.73 -2.79
CA MET A 1 -20.00 -6.74 -3.68
C MET A 1 -20.65 -5.39 -3.47
N ASN A 2 -19.89 -4.40 -3.00
CA ASN A 2 -20.35 -3.01 -2.97
C ASN A 2 -20.49 -2.51 -4.41
N ILE A 3 -21.57 -1.79 -4.71
CA ILE A 3 -21.92 -1.23 -6.04
C ILE A 3 -20.78 -0.40 -6.66
N SER A 4 -19.83 0.02 -5.85
CA SER A 4 -18.76 0.93 -6.18
C SER A 4 -17.46 0.24 -6.60
N THR A 5 -17.14 -0.95 -6.08
CA THR A 5 -15.98 -1.73 -6.55
C THR A 5 -16.25 -2.35 -7.92
N SER A 6 -17.50 -2.73 -8.21
CA SER A 6 -17.90 -3.19 -9.55
C SER A 6 -17.74 -2.08 -10.59
N LYS A 7 -18.10 -0.83 -10.27
CA LYS A 7 -17.92 0.31 -11.20
C LYS A 7 -16.45 0.57 -11.55
N ILE A 8 -15.54 0.44 -10.57
CA ILE A 8 -14.10 0.58 -10.86
C ILE A 8 -13.67 -0.51 -11.84
N LYS A 9 -14.10 -1.75 -11.61
CA LYS A 9 -13.84 -2.85 -12.53
C LYS A 9 -14.42 -2.58 -13.92
N ASP A 10 -15.66 -2.14 -14.03
CA ASP A 10 -16.31 -1.84 -15.31
C ASP A 10 -15.53 -0.77 -16.10
N ILE A 11 -15.11 0.32 -15.45
CA ILE A 11 -14.30 1.35 -16.12
C ILE A 11 -12.93 0.79 -16.52
N LEU A 12 -12.27 -0.01 -15.68
CA LEU A 12 -10.99 -0.63 -16.03
C LEU A 12 -11.13 -1.60 -17.23
N ASP A 13 -12.23 -2.35 -17.27
CA ASP A 13 -12.56 -3.27 -18.37
C ASP A 13 -12.84 -2.51 -19.68
N GLU A 14 -13.46 -1.32 -19.64
CA GLU A 14 -13.62 -0.43 -20.81
C GLU A 14 -12.28 -0.02 -21.42
N PHE A 15 -11.23 0.12 -20.60
CA PHE A 15 -9.86 0.37 -21.05
C PHE A 15 -9.08 -0.91 -21.39
N GLY A 16 -9.71 -2.09 -21.34
CA GLY A 16 -9.09 -3.37 -21.66
C GLY A 16 -8.11 -3.86 -20.60
N VAL A 17 -8.25 -3.41 -19.34
CA VAL A 17 -7.41 -3.82 -18.22
C VAL A 17 -8.01 -5.06 -17.57
N GLY A 18 -7.28 -6.18 -17.57
CA GLY A 18 -7.70 -7.38 -16.85
C GLY A 18 -7.62 -7.20 -15.33
N VAL A 19 -8.70 -7.48 -14.63
CA VAL A 19 -8.79 -7.43 -13.16
C VAL A 19 -8.72 -8.85 -12.58
N TYR A 20 -7.83 -9.07 -11.61
CA TYR A 20 -7.73 -10.34 -10.89
C TYR A 20 -8.93 -10.56 -9.96
N SER A 21 -9.16 -11.82 -9.57
CA SER A 21 -10.14 -12.22 -8.56
C SER A 21 -9.92 -11.49 -7.23
N GLU A 22 -10.96 -11.40 -6.41
CA GLU A 22 -10.87 -10.83 -5.06
C GLU A 22 -9.84 -11.61 -4.21
N CYS A 23 -9.13 -10.91 -3.32
CA CYS A 23 -8.08 -11.51 -2.47
C CYS A 23 -8.57 -12.70 -1.65
N ALA A 24 -9.83 -12.65 -1.18
CA ALA A 24 -10.45 -13.75 -0.44
C ALA A 24 -10.54 -15.03 -1.28
N ASP A 25 -10.92 -14.92 -2.55
CA ASP A 25 -11.02 -16.07 -3.45
C ASP A 25 -9.64 -16.64 -3.78
N LEU A 26 -8.64 -15.78 -4.02
CA LEU A 26 -7.26 -16.22 -4.26
C LEU A 26 -6.72 -16.98 -3.04
N LEU A 27 -6.89 -16.41 -1.83
CA LEU A 27 -6.45 -17.04 -0.60
C LEU A 27 -7.13 -18.39 -0.38
N ARG A 28 -8.46 -18.45 -0.51
CA ARG A 28 -9.24 -19.69 -0.35
C ARG A 28 -8.75 -20.79 -1.28
N GLN A 29 -8.56 -20.48 -2.57
CA GLN A 29 -8.09 -21.46 -3.56
C GLN A 29 -6.69 -22.00 -3.20
N ILE A 30 -5.80 -21.14 -2.72
CA ILE A 30 -4.46 -21.52 -2.26
C ILE A 30 -4.55 -22.44 -1.04
N LEU A 31 -5.37 -22.10 -0.05
CA LEU A 31 -5.51 -22.88 1.18
C LEU A 31 -6.17 -24.24 0.95
N ILE A 32 -7.03 -24.38 -0.07
CA ILE A 32 -7.59 -25.67 -0.49
C ILE A 32 -6.53 -26.55 -1.15
N SER A 33 -5.61 -25.95 -1.92
CA SER A 33 -4.67 -26.68 -2.78
C SER A 33 -3.28 -26.89 -2.17
N SER A 34 -2.93 -26.20 -1.07
CA SER A 34 -1.59 -26.23 -0.48
C SER A 34 -1.63 -26.28 1.05
N ASP A 35 -1.33 -27.46 1.60
CA ASP A 35 -1.11 -27.64 3.05
C ASP A 35 0.05 -26.81 3.58
N GLN A 36 1.09 -26.61 2.76
CA GLN A 36 2.24 -25.78 3.11
C GLN A 36 1.84 -24.32 3.26
N ALA A 37 1.02 -23.78 2.34
CA ALA A 37 0.50 -22.43 2.44
C ALA A 37 -0.37 -22.24 3.69
N ARG A 38 -1.21 -23.24 3.99
CA ARG A 38 -2.04 -23.24 5.21
C ARG A 38 -1.20 -23.24 6.47
N SER A 39 -0.17 -24.08 6.54
CA SER A 39 0.75 -24.13 7.68
C SER A 39 1.50 -22.80 7.86
N GLN A 40 1.98 -22.19 6.76
CA GLN A 40 2.67 -20.91 6.80
C GLN A 40 1.76 -19.76 7.23
N LEU A 41 0.50 -19.74 6.76
CA LEU A 41 -0.48 -18.75 7.17
C LEU A 41 -0.78 -18.85 8.68
N ILE A 42 -1.08 -20.05 9.17
CA ILE A 42 -1.32 -20.30 10.59
C ILE A 42 -0.12 -19.86 11.42
N HIS A 43 1.10 -20.21 11.00
CA HIS A 43 2.31 -19.78 11.69
C HIS A 43 2.45 -18.25 11.73
N GLY A 44 2.21 -17.57 10.60
CA GLY A 44 2.26 -16.11 10.54
C GLY A 44 1.24 -15.44 11.46
N ILE A 45 0.00 -15.95 11.52
CA ILE A 45 -1.02 -15.44 12.45
C ILE A 45 -0.58 -15.61 13.90
N LEU A 46 0.02 -16.76 14.26
CA LEU A 46 0.55 -16.99 15.60
C LEU A 46 1.68 -16.00 15.94
N THR A 47 2.60 -15.75 15.00
CA THR A 47 3.69 -14.79 15.19
C THR A 47 3.19 -13.36 15.38
N ASN A 48 2.13 -12.99 14.67
CA ASN A 48 1.52 -11.65 14.75
C ASN A 48 0.52 -11.50 15.91
N SER A 49 0.19 -12.59 16.61
CA SER A 49 -0.78 -12.56 17.71
C SER A 49 -0.13 -12.09 19.00
N HIS A 50 -0.80 -11.18 19.69
CA HIS A 50 -0.34 -10.62 20.97
C HIS A 50 -1.32 -10.98 22.09
N PHE A 51 -0.83 -11.76 23.05
CA PHE A 51 -1.55 -12.14 24.27
C PHE A 51 -0.85 -11.56 25.50
N ASN A 52 -1.56 -11.51 26.63
CA ASN A 52 -0.98 -11.12 27.92
C ASN A 52 0.24 -11.99 28.26
N HIS A 53 1.35 -11.36 28.66
CA HIS A 53 2.64 -12.03 28.87
C HIS A 53 2.60 -13.24 29.80
N ASN A 54 1.76 -13.21 30.83
CA ASN A 54 1.69 -14.29 31.82
C ASN A 54 1.17 -15.62 31.24
N ASN A 55 0.37 -15.57 30.16
CA ASN A 55 -0.28 -16.76 29.58
C ASN A 55 0.01 -16.91 28.07
N GLN A 56 1.01 -16.20 27.53
CA GLN A 56 1.24 -16.10 26.09
C GLN A 56 1.46 -17.47 25.44
N SER A 57 2.33 -18.31 26.00
CA SER A 57 2.62 -19.63 25.43
C SER A 57 1.39 -20.54 25.39
N GLN A 58 0.59 -20.57 26.46
CA GLN A 58 -0.62 -21.39 26.51
C GLN A 58 -1.68 -20.89 25.54
N SER A 59 -1.83 -19.55 25.42
CA SER A 59 -2.77 -18.92 24.49
C SER A 59 -2.40 -19.18 23.04
N LEU A 60 -1.12 -19.09 22.69
CA LEU A 60 -0.62 -19.39 21.34
C LEU A 60 -0.81 -20.87 20.99
N LEU A 61 -0.60 -21.79 21.94
CA LEU A 61 -0.89 -23.21 21.71
C LEU A 61 -2.37 -23.46 21.48
N ALA A 62 -3.25 -22.83 22.28
CA ALA A 62 -4.69 -22.94 22.11
C ALA A 62 -5.17 -22.34 20.77
N LEU A 63 -4.62 -21.17 20.38
CA LEU A 63 -4.90 -20.54 19.09
C LEU A 63 -4.45 -21.44 17.94
N HIS A 64 -3.26 -22.04 18.05
CA HIS A 64 -2.75 -22.96 17.05
C HIS A 64 -3.67 -24.17 16.87
N GLN A 65 -4.10 -24.79 17.99
CA GLN A 65 -5.06 -25.90 17.94
C GLN A 65 -6.39 -25.49 17.30
N TRP A 66 -6.93 -24.33 17.69
CA TRP A 66 -8.16 -23.79 17.11
C TRP A 66 -8.04 -23.60 15.60
N LEU A 67 -6.96 -22.97 15.13
CA LEU A 67 -6.70 -22.72 13.70
C LEU A 67 -6.53 -24.01 12.89
N LEU A 68 -5.89 -25.05 13.45
CA LEU A 68 -5.72 -26.34 12.78
C LEU A 68 -7.03 -27.08 12.52
N HIS A 69 -8.07 -26.81 13.32
CA HIS A 69 -9.39 -27.43 13.16
C HIS A 69 -10.29 -26.66 12.18
N ARG A 70 -9.86 -25.50 11.67
CA ARG A 70 -10.60 -24.73 10.66
C ARG A 70 -10.43 -25.34 9.27
N THR A 71 -11.52 -25.38 8.49
CA THR A 71 -11.43 -25.68 7.06
C THR A 71 -10.75 -24.52 6.32
N PRO A 72 -10.23 -24.72 5.09
CA PRO A 72 -9.68 -23.62 4.28
C PRO A 72 -10.62 -22.43 4.11
N GLU A 73 -11.92 -22.69 3.97
CA GLU A 73 -12.97 -21.67 3.84
C GLU A 73 -13.12 -20.88 5.12
N GLN A 74 -13.25 -21.57 6.26
CA GLN A 74 -13.36 -20.93 7.57
C GLN A 74 -12.11 -20.12 7.88
N LEU A 75 -10.92 -20.67 7.63
CA LEU A 75 -9.67 -19.96 7.87
C LEU A 75 -9.55 -18.69 7.01
N THR A 76 -10.04 -18.72 5.78
CA THR A 76 -10.10 -17.53 4.90
C THR A 76 -11.02 -16.46 5.50
N GLU A 77 -12.22 -16.86 5.91
CA GLU A 77 -13.22 -15.97 6.49
C GLU A 77 -12.74 -15.38 7.82
N ASP A 78 -12.30 -16.23 8.75
CA ASP A 78 -11.77 -15.88 10.07
C ASP A 78 -10.65 -14.82 9.98
N ILE A 79 -9.75 -14.93 9.00
CA ILE A 79 -8.61 -14.02 8.88
C ILE A 79 -9.00 -12.68 8.23
N ILE A 80 -9.94 -12.67 7.30
CA ILE A 80 -10.35 -11.45 6.58
C ILE A 80 -11.40 -10.67 7.37
N VAL A 81 -12.45 -11.37 7.81
CA VAL A 81 -13.58 -10.80 8.55
C VAL A 81 -13.23 -10.58 10.02
N GLY A 82 -12.22 -11.30 10.54
CA GLY A 82 -11.86 -11.28 11.94
C GLY A 82 -12.74 -12.20 12.79
N VAL A 83 -12.28 -12.46 14.00
CA VAL A 83 -12.91 -13.38 14.95
C VAL A 83 -13.02 -12.66 16.28
N ALA A 84 -14.25 -12.38 16.70
CA ALA A 84 -14.49 -11.81 18.03
C ALA A 84 -14.13 -12.84 19.10
N CYS A 85 -13.61 -12.37 20.24
CA CYS A 85 -13.28 -13.25 21.36
C CYS A 85 -14.55 -13.55 22.18
N SER A 86 -15.42 -14.39 21.63
CA SER A 86 -16.68 -14.79 22.23
C SER A 86 -16.90 -16.31 22.13
N GLN A 87 -17.73 -16.86 23.02
CA GLN A 87 -18.08 -18.27 22.98
C GLN A 87 -18.87 -18.63 21.72
N ASP A 88 -19.64 -17.70 21.17
CA ASP A 88 -20.44 -17.91 19.96
C ASP A 88 -19.55 -18.08 18.72
N GLU A 89 -18.48 -17.29 18.61
CA GLU A 89 -17.51 -17.36 17.51
C GLU A 89 -16.53 -18.54 17.66
N LEU A 90 -16.05 -18.75 18.89
CA LEU A 90 -14.97 -19.71 19.15
C LEU A 90 -15.45 -21.12 19.52
N GLY A 91 -16.72 -21.29 19.89
CA GLY A 91 -17.30 -22.56 20.34
C GLY A 91 -17.00 -22.90 21.81
N THR A 92 -17.06 -24.19 22.17
CA THR A 92 -17.04 -24.66 23.57
C THR A 92 -15.94 -25.67 23.91
N SER A 93 -14.92 -25.77 23.07
CA SER A 93 -13.79 -26.69 23.31
C SER A 93 -12.87 -26.26 24.46
N ASP A 94 -12.01 -27.16 24.94
CA ASP A 94 -11.03 -26.86 25.99
C ASP A 94 -10.06 -25.73 25.59
N TYR A 95 -9.57 -25.74 24.34
CA TYR A 95 -8.69 -24.68 23.84
C TYR A 95 -9.44 -23.35 23.66
N THR A 96 -10.72 -23.39 23.31
CA THR A 96 -11.56 -22.17 23.28
C THR A 96 -11.69 -21.54 24.66
N GLN A 97 -11.91 -22.35 25.71
CA GLN A 97 -11.99 -21.83 27.08
C GLN A 97 -10.68 -21.17 27.53
N ILE A 98 -9.53 -21.74 27.12
CA ILE A 98 -8.23 -21.10 27.34
C ILE A 98 -8.21 -19.73 26.65
N LEU A 99 -8.54 -19.66 25.36
CA LEU A 99 -8.53 -18.39 24.61
C LEU A 99 -9.43 -17.32 25.25
N LEU A 100 -10.65 -17.67 25.65
CA LEU A 100 -11.60 -16.75 26.29
C LEU A 100 -11.09 -16.24 27.64
N THR A 101 -10.40 -17.08 28.41
CA THR A 101 -9.93 -16.72 29.77
C THR A 101 -8.57 -16.03 29.77
N THR A 102 -7.73 -16.27 28.76
CA THR A 102 -6.37 -15.69 28.69
C THR A 102 -6.30 -14.45 27.80
N ASN A 103 -7.30 -14.21 26.95
CA ASN A 103 -7.37 -12.99 26.16
C ASN A 103 -7.41 -11.76 27.07
N ASN A 104 -6.78 -10.68 26.61
CA ASN A 104 -6.79 -9.42 27.35
C ASN A 104 -8.22 -8.86 27.33
N SER A 105 -8.76 -8.46 28.49
CA SER A 105 -10.15 -8.00 28.62
C SER A 105 -10.48 -6.76 27.78
N THR A 106 -9.46 -6.08 27.25
CA THR A 106 -9.59 -4.94 26.34
C THR A 106 -9.58 -5.32 24.85
N ASN A 107 -9.26 -6.56 24.49
CA ASN A 107 -9.23 -7.02 23.10
C ASN A 107 -10.55 -7.72 22.76
N GLU A 108 -11.41 -7.03 22.02
CA GLU A 108 -12.69 -7.59 21.54
C GLU A 108 -12.48 -8.70 20.50
N TYR A 109 -11.35 -8.69 19.79
CA TYR A 109 -11.03 -9.64 18.72
C TYR A 109 -9.86 -10.54 19.09
N LEU A 110 -10.02 -11.84 18.83
CA LEU A 110 -8.93 -12.81 18.81
C LEU A 110 -8.08 -12.63 17.55
N ILE A 111 -8.74 -12.47 16.41
CA ILE A 111 -8.11 -12.12 15.12
C ILE A 111 -8.80 -10.84 14.66
N PRO A 112 -8.08 -9.70 14.56
CA PRO A 112 -8.69 -8.45 14.13
C PRO A 112 -9.18 -8.52 12.68
N PRO A 113 -10.32 -7.88 12.34
CA PRO A 113 -10.78 -7.76 10.96
C PRO A 113 -9.79 -6.97 10.12
N LEU A 114 -9.76 -7.21 8.81
CA LEU A 114 -8.90 -6.52 7.85
C LEU A 114 -9.71 -5.66 6.87
N PRO A 115 -10.42 -4.61 7.35
CA PRO A 115 -11.27 -3.78 6.49
C PRO A 115 -10.47 -3.04 5.41
N ASN A 116 -9.18 -2.80 5.64
CA ASN A 116 -8.31 -2.09 4.72
C ASN A 116 -7.76 -2.97 3.58
N LEU A 117 -8.09 -4.28 3.53
CA LEU A 117 -7.78 -5.12 2.37
C LEU A 117 -8.44 -4.62 1.08
N LEU A 118 -9.47 -3.78 1.18
CA LEU A 118 -10.01 -3.08 0.02
C LEU A 118 -8.97 -2.14 -0.63
N PHE A 119 -8.06 -1.58 0.16
CA PHE A 119 -7.02 -0.65 -0.29
C PHE A 119 -5.72 -1.39 -0.64
N MET A 120 -5.78 -2.14 -1.75
CA MET A 120 -4.70 -3.00 -2.22
C MET A 120 -3.38 -2.27 -2.55
N ARG A 121 -3.41 -0.93 -2.67
CA ARG A 121 -2.23 -0.10 -2.90
C ARG A 121 -1.18 -0.23 -1.79
N ASP A 122 -1.61 -0.32 -0.54
CA ASP A 122 -0.70 -0.10 0.58
C ASP A 122 0.21 -1.30 0.87
N GLY A 123 -0.31 -2.52 0.69
CA GLY A 123 0.36 -3.73 1.17
C GLY A 123 1.48 -4.25 0.26
N PHE A 124 1.51 -3.86 -1.01
CA PHE A 124 2.60 -4.25 -1.91
C PHE A 124 2.83 -3.25 -3.05
N SER A 125 3.95 -3.36 -3.74
CA SER A 125 4.17 -2.75 -5.05
C SER A 125 4.91 -3.73 -5.94
N ILE A 126 4.63 -3.70 -7.24
CA ILE A 126 5.44 -4.40 -8.24
C ILE A 126 6.22 -3.36 -9.01
N ILE A 127 7.55 -3.48 -8.97
CA ILE A 127 8.46 -2.60 -9.69
C ILE A 127 9.35 -3.47 -10.57
N ASP A 128 9.25 -3.25 -11.87
CA ASP A 128 9.77 -4.16 -12.90
C ASP A 128 9.27 -5.60 -12.68
N ASN A 129 10.14 -6.54 -12.33
CA ASN A 129 9.77 -7.93 -12.03
C ASN A 129 9.84 -8.25 -10.52
N HIS A 130 10.01 -7.24 -9.67
CA HIS A 130 10.18 -7.39 -8.24
C HIS A 130 8.90 -7.05 -7.49
N VAL A 131 8.47 -7.96 -6.61
CA VAL A 131 7.35 -7.76 -5.70
C VAL A 131 7.91 -7.31 -4.36
N PHE A 132 7.54 -6.10 -3.96
CA PHE A 132 7.82 -5.56 -2.64
C PHE A 132 6.56 -5.72 -1.81
N ILE A 133 6.61 -6.59 -0.80
CA ILE A 133 5.55 -6.68 0.21
C ILE A 133 5.95 -5.74 1.34
N TRP A 134 5.07 -4.79 1.63
CA TRP A 134 5.38 -3.65 2.47
C TRP A 134 5.11 -3.94 3.95
N GLN A 135 5.90 -3.29 4.82
CA GLN A 135 5.79 -3.41 6.27
C GLN A 135 4.93 -2.25 6.78
N MET A 136 3.69 -2.57 7.11
CA MET A 136 2.71 -1.58 7.59
C MET A 136 3.14 -0.95 8.92
N ASN A 137 2.81 0.33 9.11
CA ASN A 137 3.12 1.02 10.37
C ASN A 137 2.11 0.69 11.48
N LYS A 138 0.83 0.50 11.13
CA LYS A 138 -0.23 0.24 12.12
C LYS A 138 -0.32 -1.25 12.46
N PRO A 139 -0.25 -1.64 13.75
CA PRO A 139 -0.32 -3.05 14.16
C PRO A 139 -1.60 -3.76 13.70
N THR A 140 -2.72 -3.06 13.60
CA THR A 140 -3.99 -3.62 13.10
C THR A 140 -3.93 -4.11 11.66
N ARG A 141 -2.93 -3.68 10.88
CA ARG A 141 -2.74 -4.05 9.47
C ARG A 141 -1.65 -5.11 9.27
N ILE A 142 -1.07 -5.66 10.35
CA ILE A 142 0.10 -6.55 10.28
C ILE A 142 -0.18 -7.87 9.53
N ASN A 143 -1.44 -8.30 9.48
CA ASN A 143 -1.83 -9.51 8.76
C ASN A 143 -2.08 -9.25 7.27
N GLU A 144 -2.24 -8.01 6.81
CA GLU A 144 -2.42 -7.73 5.37
C GLU A 144 -1.17 -8.16 4.55
N PRO A 145 0.07 -7.79 4.94
CA PRO A 145 1.29 -8.27 4.26
C PRO A 145 1.45 -9.79 4.28
N LEU A 146 1.05 -10.45 5.38
CA LEU A 146 1.12 -11.91 5.50
C LEU A 146 0.26 -12.59 4.41
N LEU A 147 -0.97 -12.11 4.22
CA LEU A 147 -1.86 -12.62 3.18
C LEU A 147 -1.28 -12.44 1.78
N LEU A 148 -0.71 -11.26 1.50
CA LEU A 148 -0.07 -10.96 0.22
C LEU A 148 1.12 -11.88 -0.02
N HIS A 149 1.92 -12.17 1.00
CA HIS A 149 3.04 -13.11 0.90
C HIS A 149 2.58 -14.50 0.50
N ILE A 150 1.54 -15.03 1.15
CA ILE A 150 0.95 -16.32 0.79
C ILE A 150 0.43 -16.30 -0.66
N ILE A 151 -0.25 -15.23 -1.06
CA ILE A 151 -0.80 -15.10 -2.41
C ILE A 151 0.31 -15.11 -3.47
N PHE A 152 1.33 -14.25 -3.35
CA PHE A 152 2.41 -14.20 -4.33
C PHE A 152 3.26 -15.46 -4.37
N GLN A 153 3.47 -16.10 -3.22
CA GLN A 153 4.31 -17.29 -3.12
C GLN A 153 3.61 -18.55 -3.66
N TYR A 154 2.31 -18.73 -3.40
CA TYR A 154 1.63 -20.01 -3.67
C TYR A 154 0.59 -19.95 -4.79
N HIS A 155 0.12 -18.77 -5.22
CA HIS A 155 -0.84 -18.71 -6.31
C HIS A 155 -0.20 -19.18 -7.63
N PRO A 156 -0.72 -20.22 -8.32
CA PRO A 156 -0.04 -20.85 -9.46
C PRO A 156 0.35 -19.90 -10.59
N HIS A 157 -0.46 -18.87 -10.86
CA HIS A 157 -0.13 -17.88 -11.88
C HIS A 157 0.87 -16.84 -11.40
N LEU A 158 0.82 -16.41 -10.14
CA LEU A 158 1.68 -15.33 -9.65
C LEU A 158 3.09 -15.84 -9.35
N SER A 159 3.20 -17.04 -8.78
CA SER A 159 4.50 -17.65 -8.48
C SER A 159 5.29 -18.07 -9.72
N ASN A 160 4.62 -18.27 -10.86
CA ASN A 160 5.24 -18.73 -12.11
C ASN A 160 5.30 -17.65 -13.21
N CYS A 161 4.94 -16.41 -12.94
CA CYS A 161 4.92 -15.34 -13.95
C CYS A 161 6.23 -14.51 -14.02
N GLY A 162 7.31 -14.99 -13.41
CA GLY A 162 8.62 -14.33 -13.42
C GLY A 162 8.74 -13.18 -12.41
N LEU A 163 7.81 -13.09 -11.45
CA LEU A 163 7.87 -12.17 -10.34
C LEU A 163 8.76 -12.73 -9.22
N GLU A 164 9.60 -11.89 -8.63
CA GLU A 164 10.48 -12.24 -7.50
C GLU A 164 10.13 -11.40 -6.28
N ILE A 165 9.86 -12.04 -5.13
CA ILE A 165 9.62 -11.34 -3.87
C ILE A 165 10.96 -10.84 -3.31
N ILE A 166 11.05 -9.54 -3.07
CA ILE A 166 12.25 -8.90 -2.52
C ILE A 166 12.13 -8.75 -1.01
N GLU A 167 13.13 -9.26 -0.29
CA GLU A 167 13.27 -9.12 1.15
C GLU A 167 14.01 -7.82 1.53
N TRP A 168 13.48 -6.68 1.10
CA TRP A 168 14.09 -5.35 1.26
C TRP A 168 14.39 -5.01 2.73
N GLN A 169 13.54 -5.46 3.66
CA GLN A 169 13.65 -5.27 5.10
C GLN A 169 14.88 -5.93 5.73
N LYS A 170 15.53 -6.88 5.05
CA LYS A 170 16.79 -7.49 5.54
C LYS A 170 17.98 -6.53 5.46
N ASN A 171 17.83 -5.41 4.75
CA ASN A 171 18.87 -4.40 4.57
C ASN A 171 18.78 -3.29 5.63
N ILE A 172 18.31 -3.58 6.84
CA ILE A 172 18.35 -2.62 7.97
C ILE A 172 19.74 -2.54 8.60
N ASP A 173 20.09 -1.40 9.19
CA ASP A 173 21.30 -1.28 10.00
C ASP A 173 21.08 -2.05 11.31
N GLU A 174 22.09 -2.76 11.78
CA GLU A 174 22.02 -3.40 13.11
C GLU A 174 21.81 -2.38 14.25
N ASN A 175 22.18 -1.11 14.00
CA ASN A 175 22.01 -0.01 14.94
C ASN A 175 20.66 0.72 14.79
N ASP A 176 19.84 0.37 13.80
CA ASP A 176 18.52 0.97 13.63
C ASP A 176 17.58 0.44 14.72
N LYS A 177 17.03 1.36 15.53
CA LYS A 177 16.15 1.04 16.66
C LYS A 177 14.68 0.96 16.28
N GLU A 178 14.33 1.50 15.12
CA GLU A 178 12.97 1.56 14.61
C GLU A 178 12.74 0.44 13.62
N ILE A 179 11.55 -0.16 13.65
CA ILE A 179 11.13 -1.12 12.63
C ILE A 179 11.00 -0.36 11.30
N PRO A 180 11.59 -0.84 10.19
CA PRO A 180 11.42 -0.20 8.89
C PRO A 180 9.95 -0.28 8.46
N THR A 181 9.33 0.85 8.13
CA THR A 181 7.97 0.88 7.61
C THR A 181 7.93 1.60 6.27
N ILE A 182 7.19 1.01 5.33
CA ILE A 182 6.84 1.59 4.03
C ILE A 182 5.40 1.17 3.79
N GLU A 183 4.56 2.05 3.24
CA GLU A 183 3.24 1.70 2.70
C GLU A 183 3.18 2.13 1.23
N GLY A 184 2.56 1.32 0.37
CA GLY A 184 2.62 1.50 -1.08
C GLY A 184 1.98 2.80 -1.60
N GLY A 185 1.11 3.47 -0.85
CA GLY A 185 0.61 4.81 -1.18
C GLY A 185 1.70 5.88 -1.20
N ASP A 186 2.82 5.66 -0.50
CA ASP A 186 3.98 6.54 -0.54
C ASP A 186 4.92 6.23 -1.71
N VAL A 187 4.69 5.14 -2.45
CA VAL A 187 5.65 4.61 -3.43
C VAL A 187 5.19 4.88 -4.87
N ALA A 188 5.96 5.68 -5.60
CA ALA A 188 5.75 5.94 -7.02
C ALA A 188 7.00 5.59 -7.84
N TYR A 189 6.94 4.52 -8.63
CA TYR A 189 7.98 4.19 -9.60
C TYR A 189 7.76 4.98 -10.90
N LEU A 190 8.72 5.84 -11.24
CA LEU A 190 8.59 6.74 -12.40
C LEU A 190 9.11 6.09 -13.69
N GLY A 191 9.93 5.05 -13.59
CA GLY A 191 10.65 4.41 -14.69
C GLY A 191 12.16 4.64 -14.58
N ASP A 192 12.96 3.97 -15.40
CA ASP A 192 14.42 4.12 -15.49
C ASP A 192 15.17 4.01 -14.14
N GLY A 193 14.65 3.17 -13.23
CA GLY A 193 15.22 3.02 -11.89
C GLY A 193 15.00 4.22 -10.96
N ILE A 194 14.11 5.16 -11.30
CA ILE A 194 13.77 6.33 -10.49
C ILE A 194 12.57 6.02 -9.60
N LEU A 195 12.79 6.07 -8.29
CA LEU A 195 11.78 5.92 -7.26
C LEU A 195 11.48 7.28 -6.63
N LEU A 196 10.23 7.68 -6.62
CA LEU A 196 9.71 8.77 -5.81
C LEU A 196 8.99 8.19 -4.60
N ILE A 197 9.42 8.57 -3.39
CA ILE A 197 8.88 8.02 -2.14
C ILE A 197 8.49 9.12 -1.14
N GLY A 198 7.32 9.00 -0.52
CA GLY A 198 6.90 9.84 0.60
C GLY A 198 7.54 9.39 1.91
N CYS A 199 8.10 10.32 2.68
CA CYS A 199 8.38 10.09 4.10
C CYS A 199 7.22 10.69 4.90
N SER A 200 6.41 9.83 5.50
CA SER A 200 5.09 10.13 6.06
C SER A 200 4.94 9.57 7.48
N GLU A 201 3.73 9.66 8.06
CA GLU A 201 3.41 8.93 9.29
C GLU A 201 3.42 7.40 9.11
N ARG A 202 3.40 6.91 7.87
CA ARG A 202 3.33 5.47 7.52
C ARG A 202 4.65 4.94 6.98
N THR A 203 5.40 5.77 6.27
CA THR A 203 6.69 5.42 5.69
C THR A 203 7.81 6.19 6.39
N ASN A 204 8.67 5.47 7.13
CA ASN A 204 9.70 6.08 7.96
C ASN A 204 11.08 6.10 7.27
N ARG A 205 12.01 6.89 7.83
CA ARG A 205 13.37 7.02 7.31
C ARG A 205 14.11 5.69 7.27
N THR A 206 13.95 4.87 8.30
CA THR A 206 14.57 3.54 8.39
C THR A 206 14.14 2.63 7.25
N GLY A 207 12.87 2.65 6.87
CA GLY A 207 12.34 1.93 5.72
C GLY A 207 12.95 2.42 4.40
N ILE A 208 12.96 3.73 4.18
CA ILE A 208 13.55 4.35 2.99
C ILE A 208 15.05 4.01 2.87
N GLU A 209 15.78 4.04 3.98
CA GLU A 209 17.21 3.71 4.01
C GLU A 209 17.45 2.22 3.74
N ALA A 210 16.65 1.32 4.31
CA ALA A 210 16.71 -0.11 4.01
C ALA A 210 16.43 -0.40 2.53
N LEU A 211 15.41 0.25 1.96
CA LEU A 211 15.08 0.14 0.54
C LEU A 211 16.21 0.69 -0.35
N THR A 212 16.82 1.81 0.03
CA THR A 212 17.96 2.37 -0.69
C THR A 212 19.14 1.39 -0.66
N ARG A 213 19.45 0.79 0.50
CA ARG A 213 20.53 -0.20 0.65
C ARG A 213 20.32 -1.47 -0.16
N ALA A 214 19.08 -1.85 -0.47
CA ALA A 214 18.78 -2.96 -1.38
C ALA A 214 19.37 -2.74 -2.79
N GLY A 215 19.67 -1.49 -3.18
CA GLY A 215 20.42 -1.18 -4.40
C GLY A 215 19.64 -1.41 -5.70
N LEU A 216 18.30 -1.44 -5.61
CA LEU A 216 17.40 -1.73 -6.73
C LEU A 216 17.01 -0.51 -7.56
N PHE A 217 17.33 0.69 -7.08
CA PHE A 217 16.96 1.96 -7.72
C PHE A 217 18.21 2.77 -8.04
N HIS A 218 18.25 3.35 -9.23
CA HIS A 218 19.27 4.28 -9.65
C HIS A 218 19.18 5.60 -8.86
N GLN A 219 17.97 6.06 -8.59
CA GLN A 219 17.71 7.31 -7.88
C GLN A 219 16.50 7.16 -6.96
N VAL A 220 16.66 7.51 -5.68
CA VAL A 220 15.58 7.57 -4.70
C VAL A 220 15.34 9.04 -4.33
N ILE A 221 14.22 9.60 -4.79
CA ILE A 221 13.76 10.95 -4.48
C ILE A 221 12.76 10.84 -3.33
N VAL A 222 13.01 11.53 -2.23
CA VAL A 222 12.13 11.54 -1.05
C VAL A 222 11.43 12.87 -0.92
N ILE A 223 10.12 12.83 -0.70
CA ILE A 223 9.31 14.01 -0.34
C ILE A 223 8.86 13.86 1.11
N MET A 224 9.22 14.84 1.95
CA MET A 224 8.77 14.88 3.34
C MET A 224 7.32 15.36 3.39
N ILE A 225 6.41 14.48 3.80
CA ILE A 225 4.99 14.80 3.96
C ILE A 225 4.78 15.45 5.33
N PRO A 226 4.07 16.60 5.43
CA PRO A 226 3.77 17.22 6.71
C PRO A 226 2.98 16.27 7.63
N PRO A 227 3.25 16.25 8.95
CA PRO A 227 2.56 15.37 9.89
C PRO A 227 1.16 15.93 10.22
N GLU A 228 0.28 15.97 9.22
CA GLU A 228 -1.11 16.35 9.37
C GLU A 228 -2.00 15.14 9.07
N ARG A 229 -3.02 14.94 9.90
CA ARG A 229 -3.91 13.76 9.79
C ARG A 229 -4.60 13.62 8.42
N CYS A 230 -4.77 14.70 7.67
CA CYS A 230 -5.38 14.67 6.35
C CYS A 230 -4.43 14.20 5.23
N TYR A 231 -3.11 14.11 5.48
CA TYR A 231 -2.12 13.65 4.51
C TYR A 231 -1.52 12.32 4.96
N MET A 232 -2.12 11.22 4.51
CA MET A 232 -1.68 9.87 4.92
C MET A 232 -0.48 9.38 4.10
N HIS A 233 -0.51 9.61 2.79
CA HIS A 233 0.49 9.11 1.84
C HIS A 233 0.72 10.08 0.69
N LEU A 234 1.83 9.90 -0.04
CA LEU A 234 2.24 10.73 -1.18
C LEU A 234 1.18 10.78 -2.28
N ASP A 235 0.59 9.64 -2.66
CA ASP A 235 -0.37 9.55 -3.76
C ASP A 235 -1.69 10.32 -3.53
N THR A 236 -1.94 10.75 -2.29
CA THR A 236 -3.10 11.60 -1.94
C THR A 236 -2.88 13.08 -2.22
N ILE A 237 -1.63 13.51 -2.42
CA ILE A 237 -1.24 14.91 -2.59
C ILE A 237 -0.36 15.15 -3.82
N LEU A 238 0.32 14.13 -4.34
CA LEU A 238 1.15 14.18 -5.54
C LEU A 238 1.14 12.80 -6.21
N SER A 239 0.52 12.70 -7.39
CA SER A 239 0.51 11.46 -8.18
C SER A 239 1.04 11.69 -9.59
N SER A 240 1.85 10.76 -10.10
CA SER A 240 2.29 10.78 -11.50
C SER A 240 1.09 10.53 -12.43
N VAL A 241 1.04 11.30 -13.52
CA VAL A 241 0.08 11.18 -14.63
C VAL A 241 0.86 10.94 -15.90
N GLY A 242 0.99 9.67 -16.29
CA GLY A 242 1.85 9.28 -17.40
C GLY A 242 3.33 9.65 -17.16
N LYS A 243 4.09 9.87 -18.24
CA LYS A 243 5.52 10.24 -18.17
C LYS A 243 5.81 11.72 -17.93
N HIS A 244 4.85 12.60 -18.24
CA HIS A 244 5.13 14.03 -18.40
C HIS A 244 4.32 14.94 -17.49
N ALA A 245 3.52 14.38 -16.59
CA ALA A 245 2.70 15.19 -15.69
C ALA A 245 2.58 14.58 -14.29
N PHE A 246 2.20 15.44 -13.35
CA PHE A 246 1.77 15.07 -12.01
C PHE A 246 0.47 15.79 -11.66
N THR A 247 -0.42 15.18 -10.88
CA THR A 247 -1.37 15.94 -10.05
C THR A 247 -0.63 16.46 -8.83
N LEU A 248 -0.91 17.67 -8.35
CA LEU A 248 -0.31 18.23 -7.15
C LEU A 248 -1.34 19.03 -6.36
N HIS A 249 -1.44 18.76 -5.06
CA HIS A 249 -2.19 19.57 -4.12
C HIS A 249 -1.45 20.90 -3.89
N GLY A 250 -1.95 21.98 -4.52
CA GLY A 250 -1.29 23.28 -4.59
C GLY A 250 -0.76 23.86 -3.29
N PRO A 251 -1.50 23.82 -2.16
CA PRO A 251 -1.05 24.32 -0.87
C PRO A 251 0.27 23.72 -0.37
N LEU A 252 0.66 22.54 -0.85
CA LEU A 252 1.90 21.86 -0.46
C LEU A 252 3.06 22.04 -1.45
N ALA A 253 2.84 22.71 -2.57
CA ALA A 253 3.81 22.78 -3.67
C ALA A 253 5.15 23.44 -3.30
N GLU A 254 5.17 24.29 -2.27
CA GLU A 254 6.36 25.03 -1.82
C GLU A 254 6.74 24.77 -0.36
N THR A 255 6.13 23.78 0.29
CA THR A 255 6.33 23.52 1.74
C THR A 255 7.01 22.17 2.02
N MET A 256 6.84 21.19 1.12
CA MET A 256 7.38 19.84 1.30
C MET A 256 8.88 19.80 1.00
N GLN A 257 9.71 19.40 1.97
CA GLN A 257 11.14 19.25 1.78
C GLN A 257 11.46 18.04 0.90
N ILE A 258 12.39 18.21 -0.04
CA ILE A 258 12.73 17.19 -1.03
C ILE A 258 14.20 16.79 -0.87
N TYR A 259 14.46 15.50 -0.93
CA TYR A 259 15.78 14.93 -0.82
C TYR A 259 16.06 13.93 -1.95
N THR A 260 17.32 13.73 -2.28
CA THR A 260 17.78 12.47 -2.87
C THR A 260 18.50 11.66 -1.81
N VAL A 261 18.29 10.35 -1.80
CA VAL A 261 18.95 9.42 -0.87
C VAL A 261 19.88 8.50 -1.66
N GLU A 262 21.16 8.51 -1.28
CA GLU A 262 22.22 7.81 -1.99
C GLU A 262 22.89 6.80 -1.06
N ASN A 263 23.13 5.58 -1.57
CA ASN A 263 23.97 4.61 -0.87
C ASN A 263 25.39 5.13 -0.73
N GLN A 264 25.98 4.89 0.43
CA GLN A 264 27.39 5.13 0.69
C GLN A 264 28.15 3.81 0.69
N TYR A 265 29.07 3.64 -0.27
CA TYR A 265 29.95 2.49 -0.31
C TYR A 265 31.26 2.79 0.43
N SER A 266 31.61 1.95 1.41
CA SER A 266 32.94 1.93 2.05
C SER A 266 33.74 0.74 1.50
N HIS A 267 35.03 0.94 1.22
CA HIS A 267 35.96 -0.14 0.89
C HIS A 267 36.12 -1.17 2.02
N GLN A 268 35.65 -0.87 3.23
CA GLN A 268 35.77 -1.72 4.42
C GLN A 268 34.44 -2.38 4.84
N LYS A 269 33.65 -2.98 3.93
CA LYS A 269 32.49 -3.86 4.23
C LYS A 269 31.46 -3.37 5.27
N THR A 270 31.52 -2.13 5.72
CA THR A 270 30.55 -1.51 6.62
C THR A 270 29.55 -0.75 5.79
N CYS A 271 28.28 -1.15 5.85
CA CYS A 271 27.18 -0.40 5.26
C CYS A 271 27.08 0.93 6.00
N LEU A 272 27.52 2.01 5.37
CA LEU A 272 27.37 3.35 5.91
C LEU A 272 25.90 3.78 5.79
N LYS A 273 25.46 4.67 6.69
CA LYS A 273 24.14 5.27 6.60
C LYS A 273 23.97 5.98 5.25
N PRO A 274 22.83 5.79 4.54
CA PRO A 274 22.58 6.50 3.29
C PRO A 274 22.66 8.02 3.47
N LYS A 275 23.16 8.70 2.44
CA LYS A 275 23.32 10.15 2.44
C LYS A 275 22.03 10.81 1.96
N TRP A 276 21.48 11.71 2.76
CA TRP A 276 20.35 12.55 2.38
C TRP A 276 20.84 13.90 1.85
N ILE A 277 20.52 14.23 0.60
CA ILE A 277 20.91 15.49 -0.05
C ILE A 277 19.65 16.33 -0.24
N SER A 278 19.58 17.50 0.42
CA SER A 278 18.43 18.40 0.32
C SER A 278 18.41 19.18 -0.99
N HIS A 279 17.22 19.33 -1.57
CA HIS A 279 16.95 20.14 -2.76
C HIS A 279 15.95 21.27 -2.50
N GLY A 280 15.71 21.63 -1.23
CA GLY A 280 14.72 22.64 -0.83
C GLY A 280 13.28 22.14 -0.88
N CYS A 281 12.33 23.07 -1.00
CA CYS A 281 10.88 22.78 -0.86
C CYS A 281 10.00 23.11 -2.07
N ASN A 282 10.57 23.61 -3.18
CA ASN A 282 9.79 23.87 -4.39
C ASN A 282 9.64 22.57 -5.21
N VAL A 283 8.51 21.87 -5.03
CA VAL A 283 8.22 20.56 -5.66
C VAL A 283 8.33 20.63 -7.17
N ARG A 284 7.75 21.66 -7.79
CA ARG A 284 7.69 21.77 -9.25
C ARG A 284 9.08 21.95 -9.86
N GLN A 285 9.85 22.90 -9.34
CA GLN A 285 11.19 23.19 -9.84
C GLN A 285 12.15 22.03 -9.57
N THR A 286 12.09 21.44 -8.39
CA THR A 286 12.98 20.35 -8.00
C THR A 286 12.71 19.10 -8.80
N LEU A 287 11.45 18.68 -9.00
CA LEU A 287 11.15 17.51 -9.82
C LEU A 287 11.52 17.73 -11.30
N ARG A 288 11.29 18.93 -11.87
CA ARG A 288 11.77 19.27 -13.23
C ARG A 288 13.28 19.08 -13.37
N LYS A 289 14.04 19.51 -12.36
CA LYS A 289 15.50 19.38 -12.32
C LYS A 289 15.94 17.93 -12.16
N LEU A 290 15.41 17.22 -11.16
CA LEU A 290 15.83 15.85 -10.82
C LEU A 290 15.44 14.85 -11.90
N LEU A 291 14.29 15.03 -12.55
CA LEU A 291 13.81 14.19 -13.65
C LEU A 291 14.33 14.65 -15.02
N ASN A 292 15.19 15.67 -15.07
CA ASN A 292 15.72 16.27 -16.30
C ASN A 292 14.63 16.57 -17.35
N ASN A 293 13.49 17.10 -16.89
CA ASN A 293 12.34 17.42 -17.73
C ASN A 293 11.84 18.84 -17.42
N PRO A 294 12.34 19.89 -18.12
CA PRO A 294 11.92 21.27 -17.88
C PRO A 294 10.43 21.50 -18.19
N ASP A 295 9.86 20.70 -19.10
CA ASP A 295 8.48 20.80 -19.56
C ASP A 295 7.51 19.96 -18.72
N LEU A 296 7.95 19.41 -17.57
CA LEU A 296 7.09 18.63 -16.69
C LEU A 296 5.88 19.45 -16.25
N ILE A 297 4.70 18.91 -16.51
CA ILE A 297 3.42 19.54 -16.24
C ILE A 297 2.96 19.17 -14.83
N PHE A 298 2.27 20.09 -14.19
CA PHE A 298 1.60 19.83 -12.93
C PHE A 298 0.16 20.30 -13.02
N TYR A 299 -0.78 19.38 -12.86
CA TYR A 299 -2.19 19.66 -12.75
C TYR A 299 -2.53 20.00 -11.30
N ASP A 300 -3.10 21.17 -11.12
CA ASP A 300 -3.49 21.73 -9.83
C ASP A 300 -4.78 22.55 -10.02
N ALA A 301 -5.50 22.78 -8.93
CA ALA A 301 -6.61 23.71 -8.92
C ALA A 301 -6.13 25.16 -9.07
N LYS A 302 -7.00 26.03 -9.58
CA LYS A 302 -6.69 27.45 -9.76
C LYS A 302 -6.73 28.25 -8.46
N ASP A 303 -7.46 27.74 -7.47
CA ASP A 303 -7.66 28.35 -6.17
C ASP A 303 -7.51 27.32 -5.05
N GLU A 304 -7.11 27.80 -3.87
CA GLU A 304 -6.81 26.97 -2.71
C GLU A 304 -8.03 26.21 -2.19
N GLN A 305 -9.22 26.83 -2.21
CA GLN A 305 -10.44 26.19 -1.71
C GLN A 305 -10.79 24.98 -2.57
N THR A 306 -10.77 25.12 -3.89
CA THR A 306 -10.94 23.99 -4.82
C THR A 306 -9.89 22.93 -4.53
N SER A 307 -8.60 23.28 -4.38
CA SER A 307 -7.53 22.30 -4.10
C SER A 307 -7.79 21.49 -2.82
N ILE A 308 -8.27 22.14 -1.75
CA ILE A 308 -8.61 21.49 -0.47
C ILE A 308 -9.80 20.55 -0.65
N ASP A 309 -10.82 20.97 -1.37
CA ASP A 309 -12.00 20.14 -1.63
C ASP A 309 -11.61 18.93 -2.50
N GLU A 310 -10.80 19.11 -3.53
CA GLU A 310 -10.31 18.01 -4.37
C GLU A 310 -9.47 16.99 -3.58
N GLN A 311 -8.64 17.46 -2.65
CA GLN A 311 -7.84 16.60 -1.77
C GLN A 311 -8.71 15.77 -0.84
N ARG A 312 -9.70 16.37 -0.18
CA ARG A 312 -10.67 15.66 0.68
C ARG A 312 -11.49 14.64 -0.10
N GLN A 313 -11.72 14.92 -1.37
CA GLN A 313 -12.44 14.05 -2.29
C GLN A 313 -11.55 13.00 -2.97
N CYS A 314 -10.28 12.88 -2.55
CA CYS A 314 -9.29 11.94 -3.08
C CYS A 314 -9.06 12.07 -4.60
N ARG A 315 -9.27 13.25 -5.21
CA ARG A 315 -9.17 13.41 -6.68
C ARG A 315 -7.72 13.32 -7.16
N HIS A 316 -6.74 13.74 -6.35
CA HIS A 316 -5.32 13.61 -6.69
C HIS A 316 -4.84 12.15 -6.77
N ASN A 317 -5.58 11.21 -6.18
CA ASN A 317 -5.29 9.79 -6.13
C ASN A 317 -5.75 9.08 -7.42
N VAL A 318 -4.94 9.21 -8.47
CA VAL A 318 -5.29 8.82 -9.84
C VAL A 318 -4.69 7.47 -10.24
N VAL A 319 -5.49 6.65 -10.94
CA VAL A 319 -4.98 5.44 -11.60
C VAL A 319 -4.57 5.77 -13.02
N VAL A 320 -3.28 5.68 -13.31
CA VAL A 320 -2.78 5.79 -14.69
C VAL A 320 -2.93 4.45 -15.39
N ILE A 321 -3.63 4.41 -16.51
CA ILE A 321 -3.79 3.21 -17.35
C ILE A 321 -2.66 3.14 -18.38
N ASP A 322 -2.45 4.26 -19.07
CA ASP A 322 -1.33 4.52 -19.98
C ASP A 322 -0.98 6.02 -19.95
N ASP A 323 -0.07 6.47 -20.82
CA ASP A 323 0.43 7.85 -20.83
C ASP A 323 -0.66 8.91 -21.10
N CYS A 324 -1.82 8.52 -21.62
CA CYS A 324 -2.90 9.41 -22.01
C CYS A 324 -4.25 9.09 -21.34
N HIS A 325 -4.34 8.07 -20.47
CA HIS A 325 -5.60 7.68 -19.84
C HIS A 325 -5.43 7.56 -18.32
N VAL A 326 -6.27 8.28 -17.58
CA VAL A 326 -6.32 8.22 -16.11
C VAL A 326 -7.74 8.00 -15.61
N VAL A 327 -7.86 7.36 -14.44
CA VAL A 327 -9.14 7.19 -13.74
C VAL A 327 -9.06 7.86 -12.37
N THR A 328 -10.06 8.67 -12.03
CA THR A 328 -10.18 9.32 -10.71
C THR A 328 -11.65 9.56 -10.36
N TYR A 329 -11.93 10.08 -9.16
CA TYR A 329 -13.28 10.48 -8.79
C TYR A 329 -13.72 11.75 -9.52
N ALA A 330 -15.00 11.80 -9.88
CA ALA A 330 -15.67 13.01 -10.37
C ALA A 330 -15.62 14.15 -9.34
N GLY A 331 -15.68 13.79 -8.05
CA GLY A 331 -15.87 14.77 -6.99
C GLY A 331 -17.28 15.36 -6.99
N SER A 332 -17.43 16.48 -6.28
CA SER A 332 -18.69 17.26 -6.28
C SER A 332 -18.88 18.10 -7.54
N ASP A 333 -17.80 18.42 -8.26
CA ASP A 333 -17.82 19.25 -9.46
C ASP A 333 -16.68 18.82 -10.41
N ALA A 334 -17.05 18.04 -11.44
CA ALA A 334 -16.11 17.51 -12.42
C ALA A 334 -15.58 18.58 -13.40
N ASP A 335 -16.26 19.72 -13.49
CA ASP A 335 -15.89 20.84 -14.37
C ASP A 335 -14.91 21.81 -13.70
N LYS A 336 -14.41 21.47 -12.50
CA LYS A 336 -13.37 22.21 -11.78
C LYS A 336 -12.11 21.41 -11.48
N GLY A 337 -11.05 22.20 -11.21
CA GLY A 337 -9.77 21.78 -10.66
C GLY A 337 -8.97 20.83 -11.56
N ILE A 338 -8.38 19.79 -10.98
CA ILE A 338 -7.41 18.94 -11.68
C ILE A 338 -8.02 18.19 -12.88
N VAL A 339 -9.29 17.76 -12.81
CA VAL A 339 -9.93 17.04 -13.93
C VAL A 339 -10.05 17.95 -15.14
N THR A 340 -10.51 19.18 -14.93
CA THR A 340 -10.58 20.22 -15.96
C THR A 340 -9.21 20.51 -16.55
N CYS A 341 -8.19 20.65 -15.70
CA CYS A 341 -6.80 20.84 -16.15
C CYS A 341 -6.31 19.66 -17.00
N MET A 342 -6.63 18.42 -16.63
CA MET A 342 -6.23 17.23 -17.38
C MET A 342 -6.95 17.14 -18.74
N THR A 343 -8.27 17.38 -18.78
CA THR A 343 -9.08 17.27 -20.00
C THR A 343 -8.80 18.39 -21.01
N HIS A 344 -8.62 19.63 -20.56
CA HIS A 344 -8.43 20.78 -21.45
C HIS A 344 -7.11 20.76 -22.22
N ASN A 345 -6.08 20.11 -21.68
CA ASN A 345 -4.78 20.05 -22.33
C ASN A 345 -4.73 19.04 -23.51
N ASN A 346 -5.83 18.33 -23.81
CA ASN A 346 -5.94 17.30 -24.86
C ASN A 346 -4.89 16.16 -24.80
N MET A 347 -4.08 16.10 -23.74
CA MET A 347 -3.06 15.08 -23.55
C MET A 347 -3.55 13.89 -22.71
N CYS A 348 -4.67 14.07 -22.00
CA CYS A 348 -5.17 13.09 -21.05
C CYS A 348 -6.70 12.94 -21.16
N ARG A 349 -7.16 11.70 -21.30
CA ARG A 349 -8.56 11.30 -21.18
C ARG A 349 -8.80 10.82 -19.76
N VAL A 350 -9.85 11.33 -19.13
CA VAL A 350 -10.16 11.07 -17.73
C VAL A 350 -11.42 10.21 -17.63
N GLY A 351 -11.28 9.00 -17.11
CA GLY A 351 -12.40 8.17 -16.64
C GLY A 351 -12.84 8.62 -15.25
N LEU A 352 -14.14 8.89 -15.08
CA LEU A 352 -14.66 9.42 -13.82
C LEU A 352 -15.51 8.39 -13.09
N ILE A 353 -15.13 8.11 -11.85
CA ILE A 353 -15.93 7.31 -10.93
C ILE A 353 -16.86 8.25 -10.13
N PRO A 354 -18.17 7.95 -10.02
CA PRO A 354 -19.07 8.71 -9.16
C PRO A 354 -18.58 8.75 -7.71
N PHE A 355 -18.78 9.90 -7.06
CA PHE A 355 -18.25 10.20 -5.73
C PHE A 355 -18.93 9.41 -4.58
N GLU A 356 -20.06 8.74 -4.83
CA GLU A 356 -20.92 8.15 -3.80
C GLU A 356 -20.45 6.76 -3.31
N GLY A 357 -20.37 6.57 -1.98
CA GLY A 357 -20.32 5.25 -1.32
C GLY A 357 -18.94 4.63 -1.05
N LEU A 358 -17.82 5.27 -1.39
CA LEU A 358 -16.46 4.73 -1.15
C LEU A 358 -15.56 5.57 -0.23
N LEU A 359 -15.95 6.81 0.08
CA LEU A 359 -15.12 7.70 0.89
C LEU A 359 -15.21 7.43 2.39
N GLU A 360 -16.14 6.58 2.83
CA GLU A 360 -16.23 6.22 4.25
C GLU A 360 -14.92 5.57 4.74
N GLY A 361 -14.17 4.92 3.85
CA GLY A 361 -12.82 4.41 4.13
C GLY A 361 -11.67 5.40 3.85
N GLY A 362 -11.96 6.60 3.34
CA GLY A 362 -10.98 7.67 3.12
C GLY A 362 -9.97 7.45 1.98
N GLY A 363 -10.25 6.55 1.03
CA GLY A 363 -9.33 6.18 -0.05
C GLY A 363 -9.83 6.52 -1.46
N GLY A 364 -8.87 6.85 -2.35
CA GLY A 364 -9.12 7.12 -3.77
C GLY A 364 -9.12 5.89 -4.66
N VAL A 365 -9.32 6.09 -5.96
CA VAL A 365 -9.33 4.99 -6.96
C VAL A 365 -7.97 4.28 -7.01
N HIS A 366 -6.87 5.03 -6.86
CA HIS A 366 -5.52 4.45 -6.83
C HIS A 366 -5.24 3.67 -5.55
N CYS A 367 -5.83 4.05 -4.41
CA CYS A 367 -5.73 3.28 -3.16
C CYS A 367 -6.35 1.87 -3.29
N MET A 368 -7.45 1.72 -4.04
CA MET A 368 -8.16 0.44 -4.21
C MET A 368 -7.57 -0.46 -5.29
N THR A 369 -6.56 0.02 -6.03
CA THR A 369 -5.99 -0.72 -7.15
C THR A 369 -4.50 -0.96 -6.92
N ASN A 370 -4.01 -2.07 -7.46
CA ASN A 370 -2.58 -2.29 -7.54
C ASN A 370 -2.23 -3.02 -8.83
N ALA A 371 -1.20 -2.54 -9.52
CA ALA A 371 -0.88 -3.05 -10.84
C ALA A 371 0.00 -4.30 -10.70
N VAL A 372 -0.53 -5.45 -11.15
CA VAL A 372 0.25 -6.70 -11.20
C VAL A 372 1.16 -6.74 -12.43
N ARG A 373 0.70 -6.16 -13.54
CA ARG A 373 1.46 -6.09 -14.78
C ARG A 373 1.09 -4.83 -15.54
N ARG A 374 2.10 -4.09 -16.00
CA ARG A 374 1.95 -2.97 -16.94
C ARG A 374 2.68 -3.31 -18.24
N ARG A 375 2.24 -2.73 -19.35
CA ARG A 375 3.05 -2.76 -20.57
C ARG A 375 4.35 -1.97 -20.29
N PRO A 376 5.51 -2.41 -20.79
CA PRO A 376 6.73 -1.63 -20.67
C PRO A 376 6.50 -0.21 -21.20
N LYS A 377 7.03 0.77 -20.48
CA LYS A 377 6.99 2.18 -20.87
C LYS A 377 7.90 2.44 -22.07
#